data_AF-A0AAW6ALH0-F1
#
_entry.id   AF-A0AAW6ALH0-F1
#
_cell.length_a   1.000
_cell.length_b   1.000
_cell.length_c   1.000
_cell.angle_alpha   90.00
_cell.angle_beta   90.00
_cell.angle_gamma   90.00
#
_symmetry.space_group_name_H-M   'P 1'
#
loop_
_entity.id
_entity.type
_entity.pdbx_description
1 polymer ?
#
loop_
_entity_poly.entity_id
_entity_poly.type
_entity_poly.pdbx_seq_one_letter_code
_entity_poly.pdbx_strand_id
1 'polypeptide(L)'
;MDLLIDILFDAGKDTLSLVPFLLVTYLALETLEHVAGDRVNGAIKRAGAAGPVVGSLLGMVPQCGFSAMAATLYAGRVVTLGTLVAVFLSTSDEMLPLLLAEQVPVQTMAMLLASKALIALVTGFIVDAAIRGLRRNARAHAAIRRTVLGTTVNPAHVNCAHDDHSGGDIIDEVAEAGVSADHIHELCERDHCGCDEDEDEHEHGHGHDHGHEDEHEHHDGHGHSHSHEGAPLLSIIRSAISHTVQVSVFIFLVTLILVAVLETFGESAIEQFLRGNETLAVLGSALVGLIPNCSASVVITQLYLEGALQLAPMLAGTLVSAGVGYLVLFRTNRSARENVLFLIMMYVIGAGWGLILSAVGL
;
A
#
# COMPACT_ATOMS: atom_id res chain seq x y z
N MET A 1 2.95 -5.10 -35.09
CA MET A 1 1.54 -5.15 -34.65
C MET A 1 1.39 -6.19 -33.55
N ASP A 2 2.17 -7.27 -33.62
CA ASP A 2 2.28 -8.32 -32.61
C ASP A 2 2.77 -7.78 -31.25
N LEU A 3 3.85 -6.99 -31.22
CA LEU A 3 4.37 -6.38 -29.96
C LEU A 3 3.32 -5.56 -29.18
N LEU A 4 2.49 -4.77 -29.87
CA LEU A 4 1.47 -3.94 -29.21
C LEU A 4 0.30 -4.80 -28.69
N ILE A 5 -0.01 -5.90 -29.38
CA ILE A 5 -1.05 -6.85 -28.98
C ILE A 5 -0.59 -7.66 -27.77
N ASP A 6 0.68 -8.07 -27.73
CA ASP A 6 1.28 -8.81 -26.61
C ASP A 6 1.29 -7.96 -25.34
N ILE A 7 1.80 -6.71 -25.40
CA ILE A 7 1.78 -5.76 -24.25
C ILE A 7 0.35 -5.54 -23.75
N LEU A 8 -0.61 -5.36 -24.67
CA LEU A 8 -2.01 -5.12 -24.31
C LEU A 8 -2.65 -6.35 -23.64
N PHE A 9 -2.33 -7.54 -24.13
CA PHE A 9 -2.87 -8.79 -23.63
C PHE A 9 -2.31 -9.11 -22.24
N ASP A 10 -1.01 -8.93 -22.03
CA ASP A 10 -0.36 -9.18 -20.73
C ASP A 10 -0.85 -8.20 -19.66
N ALA A 11 -0.81 -6.89 -19.94
CA ALA A 11 -1.34 -5.88 -19.02
C ALA A 11 -2.84 -6.12 -18.72
N GLY A 12 -3.60 -6.57 -19.72
CA GLY A 12 -5.02 -6.84 -19.60
C GLY A 12 -5.32 -8.06 -18.74
N LYS A 13 -4.57 -9.15 -18.92
CA LYS A 13 -4.70 -10.38 -18.14
C LYS A 13 -4.36 -10.15 -16.67
N ASP A 14 -3.30 -9.41 -16.40
CA ASP A 14 -2.86 -9.09 -15.04
C ASP A 14 -3.90 -8.22 -14.32
N THR A 15 -4.42 -7.19 -15.01
CA THR A 15 -5.48 -6.33 -14.46
C THR A 15 -6.77 -7.12 -14.22
N LEU A 16 -7.19 -7.96 -15.17
CA LEU A 16 -8.46 -8.70 -15.08
C LEU A 16 -8.48 -9.68 -13.89
N SER A 17 -7.35 -10.33 -13.61
CA SER A 17 -7.20 -11.21 -12.45
C SER A 17 -7.26 -10.48 -11.11
N LEU A 18 -6.90 -9.19 -11.08
CA LEU A 18 -6.92 -8.35 -9.88
C LEU A 18 -8.31 -7.80 -9.54
N VAL A 19 -9.15 -7.54 -10.54
CA VAL A 19 -10.52 -7.01 -10.38
C VAL A 19 -11.34 -7.74 -9.30
N PRO A 20 -11.51 -9.08 -9.33
CA PRO A 20 -12.33 -9.78 -8.34
C PRO A 20 -11.76 -9.65 -6.92
N PHE A 21 -10.43 -9.61 -6.80
CA PHE A 21 -9.77 -9.49 -5.50
C PHE A 21 -9.92 -8.08 -4.92
N LEU A 22 -9.73 -7.05 -5.75
CA LEU A 22 -9.96 -5.66 -5.38
C LEU A 22 -11.41 -5.44 -4.95
N LEU A 23 -12.38 -5.97 -5.72
CA LEU A 23 -13.80 -5.87 -5.40
C LEU A 23 -14.12 -6.47 -4.02
N VAL A 24 -13.61 -7.68 -3.73
CA VAL A 24 -13.81 -8.32 -2.42
C VAL A 24 -13.20 -7.47 -1.30
N THR A 25 -12.03 -6.88 -1.54
CA THR A 25 -11.35 -6.06 -0.53
C THR A 25 -12.07 -4.74 -0.26
N TYR A 26 -12.52 -4.04 -1.31
CA TYR A 26 -13.31 -2.82 -1.15
C TYR A 26 -14.64 -3.12 -0.47
N LEU A 27 -15.32 -4.20 -0.86
CA LEU A 27 -16.55 -4.63 -0.18
C LEU A 27 -16.30 -4.98 1.29
N ALA A 28 -15.16 -5.59 1.62
CA ALA A 28 -14.78 -5.85 3.00
C ALA A 28 -14.52 -4.56 3.78
N LEU A 29 -13.82 -3.58 3.20
CA LEU A 29 -13.58 -2.26 3.81
C LEU A 29 -14.88 -1.49 4.04
N GLU A 30 -15.77 -1.46 3.05
CA GLU A 30 -17.04 -0.74 3.13
C GLU A 30 -18.01 -1.42 4.11
N THR A 31 -17.99 -2.75 4.18
CA THR A 31 -18.70 -3.50 5.23
C THR A 31 -18.10 -3.21 6.62
N LEU A 32 -16.77 -3.09 6.73
CA LEU A 32 -16.12 -2.74 7.98
C LEU A 32 -16.50 -1.34 8.43
N GLU A 33 -16.63 -0.38 7.52
CA GLU A 33 -17.10 0.97 7.79
C GLU A 33 -18.51 0.96 8.38
N HIS A 34 -19.46 0.28 7.72
CA HIS A 34 -20.86 0.24 8.14
C HIS A 34 -21.07 -0.53 9.46
N VAL A 35 -20.17 -1.46 9.77
CA VAL A 35 -20.24 -2.31 10.97
C VAL A 35 -19.22 -1.85 12.03
N ALA A 36 -18.52 -0.72 11.82
CA ALA A 36 -17.49 -0.20 12.71
C ALA A 36 -18.08 0.23 14.07
N GLY A 37 -18.23 -0.73 14.98
CA GLY A 37 -18.53 -0.51 16.39
C GLY A 37 -17.38 -0.92 17.31
N ASP A 38 -17.57 -0.75 18.62
CA ASP A 38 -16.55 -1.04 19.66
C ASP A 38 -15.93 -2.45 19.57
N ARG A 39 -16.70 -3.45 19.09
CA ARG A 39 -16.21 -4.83 18.93
C ARG A 39 -15.18 -4.98 17.80
N VAL A 40 -15.40 -4.31 16.67
CA VAL A 40 -14.49 -4.34 15.51
C VAL A 40 -13.21 -3.58 15.85
N ASN A 41 -13.35 -2.39 16.45
CA ASN A 41 -12.22 -1.62 16.97
C ASN A 41 -11.39 -2.39 18.01
N GLY A 42 -12.04 -3.15 18.90
CA GLY A 42 -11.36 -4.02 19.87
C GLY A 42 -10.63 -5.21 19.24
N ALA A 43 -11.16 -5.79 18.15
CA ALA A 43 -10.52 -6.88 17.41
C ALA A 43 -9.30 -6.38 16.63
N ILE A 44 -9.39 -5.22 15.97
CA ILE A 44 -8.28 -4.60 15.23
C ILE A 44 -7.12 -4.27 16.16
N LYS A 45 -7.39 -3.66 17.33
CA LYS A 45 -6.35 -3.37 18.34
C LYS A 45 -5.61 -4.62 18.83
N ARG A 46 -6.31 -5.76 18.95
CA ARG A 46 -5.70 -7.05 19.33
C ARG A 46 -4.95 -7.69 18.18
N ALA A 47 -5.49 -7.60 16.96
CA ALA A 47 -4.85 -8.10 15.75
C ALA A 47 -3.58 -7.32 15.39
N GLY A 48 -3.51 -6.01 15.68
CA GLY A 48 -2.35 -5.16 15.39
C GLY A 48 -1.03 -5.63 16.03
N ALA A 49 -1.07 -6.42 17.11
CA ALA A 49 0.14 -7.03 17.69
C ALA A 49 0.60 -8.30 16.96
N ALA A 50 -0.32 -9.00 16.29
CA ALA A 50 -0.05 -10.19 15.48
C ALA A 50 -0.03 -9.89 13.97
N GLY A 51 -0.20 -8.61 13.59
CA GLY A 51 -0.33 -8.15 12.22
C GLY A 51 0.82 -8.61 11.30
N PRO A 52 2.10 -8.38 11.67
CA PRO A 52 3.23 -8.86 10.87
C PRO A 52 3.26 -10.39 10.68
N VAL A 53 2.78 -11.17 11.66
CA VAL A 53 2.69 -12.64 11.54
C VAL A 53 1.68 -13.00 10.47
N VAL A 54 0.46 -12.48 10.57
CA VAL A 54 -0.61 -12.74 9.61
C VAL A 54 -0.21 -12.22 8.23
N GLY A 55 0.41 -11.04 8.16
CA GLY A 55 0.90 -10.44 6.93
C GLY A 55 1.96 -11.30 6.22
N SER A 56 2.95 -11.80 6.97
CA SER A 56 3.97 -12.71 6.41
C SER A 56 3.39 -14.03 5.91
N LEU A 57 2.34 -14.56 6.57
CA LEU A 57 1.66 -15.78 6.12
C LEU A 57 0.83 -15.53 4.86
N LEU A 58 0.10 -14.41 4.81
CA LEU A 58 -0.72 -14.04 3.66
C LEU A 58 0.15 -13.74 2.43
N GLY A 59 1.32 -13.13 2.62
CA GLY A 59 2.26 -12.86 1.53
C GLY A 59 2.90 -14.10 0.91
N MET A 60 2.83 -15.28 1.55
CA MET A 60 3.27 -16.54 0.94
C MET A 60 2.29 -17.06 -0.12
N VAL A 61 1.05 -16.59 -0.14
CA VAL A 61 0.07 -17.01 -1.14
C VAL A 61 0.41 -16.33 -2.47
N PRO A 62 0.54 -17.09 -3.56
CA PRO A 62 0.84 -16.52 -4.87
C PRO A 62 -0.43 -15.90 -5.47
N GLN A 63 -0.83 -14.71 -5.00
CA GLN A 63 -1.65 -13.77 -5.77
C GLN A 63 -1.29 -12.29 -5.51
N CYS A 64 -1.02 -11.54 -6.59
CA CYS A 64 -0.72 -10.10 -6.56
C CYS A 64 -1.85 -9.24 -5.96
N GLY A 65 -3.03 -9.84 -5.78
CA GLY A 65 -4.12 -9.27 -5.01
C GLY A 65 -3.78 -9.01 -3.53
N PHE A 66 -3.01 -9.86 -2.85
CA PHE A 66 -2.76 -9.71 -1.41
C PHE A 66 -1.94 -8.46 -1.06
N SER A 67 -0.96 -8.09 -1.89
CA SER A 67 -0.23 -6.83 -1.71
C SER A 67 -1.12 -5.61 -1.98
N ALA A 68 -2.01 -5.69 -2.98
CA ALA A 68 -3.04 -4.69 -3.20
C ALA A 68 -4.01 -4.58 -2.00
N MET A 69 -4.40 -5.71 -1.39
CA MET A 69 -5.22 -5.75 -0.17
C MET A 69 -4.56 -4.99 0.96
N ALA A 70 -3.29 -5.31 1.21
CA ALA A 70 -2.56 -4.75 2.32
C ALA A 70 -2.42 -3.23 2.11
N ALA A 71 -2.19 -2.78 0.88
CA ALA A 71 -2.13 -1.37 0.53
C ALA A 71 -3.46 -0.63 0.78
N THR A 72 -4.61 -1.22 0.42
CA THR A 72 -5.92 -0.60 0.68
C THR A 72 -6.27 -0.58 2.17
N LEU A 73 -6.03 -1.69 2.89
CA LEU A 73 -6.23 -1.76 4.34
C LEU A 73 -5.30 -0.79 5.10
N TYR A 74 -4.09 -0.59 4.59
CA TYR A 74 -3.13 0.36 5.17
C TYR A 74 -3.57 1.80 4.93
N ALA A 75 -4.02 2.12 3.72
CA ALA A 75 -4.60 3.44 3.41
C ALA A 75 -5.81 3.73 4.30
N GLY A 76 -6.66 2.73 4.56
CA GLY A 76 -7.77 2.81 5.53
C GLY A 76 -7.36 2.79 7.00
N ARG A 77 -6.05 2.83 7.30
CA ARG A 77 -5.47 2.79 8.67
C ARG A 77 -5.90 1.58 9.50
N VAL A 78 -6.34 0.49 8.86
CA VAL A 78 -6.77 -0.76 9.52
C VAL A 78 -5.59 -1.65 9.91
N VAL A 79 -4.51 -1.65 9.12
CA VAL A 79 -3.29 -2.44 9.37
C VAL A 79 -2.09 -1.53 9.63
N THR A 80 -1.12 -2.02 10.41
CA THR A 80 0.12 -1.28 10.73
C THR A 80 1.08 -1.23 9.55
N LEU A 81 2.02 -0.28 9.57
CA LEU A 81 3.10 -0.21 8.58
C LEU A 81 3.97 -1.47 8.57
N GLY A 82 4.27 -2.06 9.74
CA GLY A 82 5.02 -3.31 9.82
C GLY A 82 4.26 -4.49 9.22
N THR A 83 2.92 -4.49 9.30
CA THR A 83 2.08 -5.50 8.62
C THR A 83 2.16 -5.33 7.11
N LEU A 84 2.05 -4.11 6.60
CA LEU A 84 2.19 -3.81 5.17
C LEU A 84 3.57 -4.25 4.64
N VAL A 85 4.63 -3.90 5.36
CA VAL A 85 6.02 -4.33 5.08
C VAL A 85 6.14 -5.85 5.08
N ALA A 86 5.55 -6.54 6.05
CA ALA A 86 5.60 -8.00 6.12
C ALA A 86 4.89 -8.67 4.94
N VAL A 87 3.75 -8.13 4.49
CA VAL A 87 3.08 -8.64 3.29
C VAL A 87 3.99 -8.42 2.08
N PHE A 88 4.46 -7.18 1.85
CA PHE A 88 5.20 -6.80 0.65
C PHE A 88 6.53 -7.57 0.52
N LEU A 89 7.28 -7.75 1.60
CA LEU A 89 8.53 -8.52 1.59
C LEU A 89 8.30 -10.02 1.39
N SER A 90 7.17 -10.54 1.85
CA SER A 90 6.86 -11.96 1.71
C SER A 90 6.21 -12.28 0.37
N THR A 91 5.60 -11.29 -0.31
CA THR A 91 4.97 -11.45 -1.62
C THR A 91 5.94 -12.13 -2.58
N SER A 92 5.51 -13.27 -3.11
CA SER A 92 6.33 -14.14 -3.96
C SER A 92 5.70 -14.33 -5.35
N ASP A 93 4.80 -13.43 -5.72
CA ASP A 93 4.02 -13.55 -6.93
C ASP A 93 4.87 -13.62 -8.19
N GLU A 94 4.48 -14.56 -9.04
CA GLU A 94 5.13 -15.02 -10.27
C GLU A 94 6.38 -15.90 -10.13
N MET A 95 7.11 -15.87 -9.01
CA MET A 95 8.31 -16.71 -8.85
C MET A 95 7.94 -18.20 -8.70
N LEU A 96 6.86 -18.51 -7.98
CA LEU A 96 6.44 -19.89 -7.68
C LEU A 96 6.03 -20.68 -8.94
N PRO A 97 5.12 -20.17 -9.80
CA PRO A 97 4.77 -20.85 -11.04
C PRO A 97 5.96 -21.00 -12.00
N LEU A 98 6.86 -20.00 -12.07
CA LEU A 98 8.06 -20.03 -12.90
C LEU A 98 9.06 -21.09 -12.43
N LEU A 99 9.37 -21.14 -11.13
CA LEU A 99 10.26 -22.16 -10.56
C LEU A 99 9.70 -23.58 -10.72
N LEU A 100 8.37 -23.71 -10.68
CA LEU A 100 7.69 -24.98 -10.94
C LEU A 100 7.81 -25.39 -12.42
N ALA A 101 7.75 -24.43 -13.34
CA ALA A 101 7.92 -24.65 -14.78
C ALA A 101 9.36 -25.06 -15.14
N GLU A 102 10.37 -24.46 -14.50
CA GLU A 102 11.79 -24.77 -14.71
C GLU A 102 12.27 -26.04 -13.96
N GLN A 103 11.37 -26.75 -13.27
CA GLN A 103 11.65 -27.96 -12.47
C GLN A 103 12.74 -27.78 -11.41
N VAL A 104 12.78 -26.61 -10.77
CA VAL A 104 13.71 -26.38 -9.65
C VAL A 104 13.37 -27.33 -8.50
N PRO A 105 14.37 -27.94 -7.84
CA PRO A 105 14.13 -28.84 -6.71
C PRO A 105 13.25 -28.17 -5.65
N VAL A 106 12.18 -28.87 -5.25
CA VAL A 106 11.18 -28.42 -4.28
C VAL A 106 11.82 -27.92 -2.98
N GLN A 107 12.96 -28.50 -2.59
CA GLN A 107 13.74 -28.09 -1.43
C GLN A 107 14.23 -26.63 -1.51
N THR A 108 14.73 -26.20 -2.67
CA THR A 108 15.25 -24.83 -2.87
C THR A 108 14.12 -23.82 -2.92
N MET A 109 13.01 -24.18 -3.57
CA MET A 109 11.79 -23.36 -3.61
C MET A 109 11.21 -23.14 -2.21
N ALA A 110 11.12 -24.21 -1.41
CA ALA A 110 10.68 -24.13 -0.03
C ALA A 110 11.63 -23.29 0.84
N MET A 111 12.96 -23.43 0.65
CA MET A 111 13.96 -22.63 1.37
C MET A 111 13.83 -21.13 1.03
N LEU A 112 13.63 -20.79 -0.25
CA LEU A 112 13.46 -19.41 -0.72
C LEU A 112 12.20 -18.76 -0.14
N LEU A 113 11.06 -19.46 -0.19
CA LEU A 113 9.80 -18.93 0.37
C LEU A 113 9.90 -18.80 1.89
N ALA A 114 10.49 -19.79 2.57
CA ALA A 114 10.67 -19.75 4.01
C ALA A 114 11.62 -18.62 4.45
N SER A 115 12.71 -18.38 3.72
CA SER A 115 13.64 -17.30 4.03
C SER A 115 12.99 -15.93 3.82
N LYS A 116 12.21 -15.73 2.75
CA LYS A 116 11.44 -14.49 2.54
C LYS A 116 10.41 -14.26 3.63
N ALA A 117 9.62 -15.28 3.97
CA ALA A 117 8.63 -15.18 5.04
C ALA A 117 9.29 -14.85 6.39
N LEU A 118 10.45 -15.44 6.68
CA LEU A 118 11.20 -15.14 7.91
C LEU A 118 11.74 -13.71 7.92
N ILE A 119 12.35 -13.27 6.81
CA ILE A 119 12.85 -11.88 6.64
C ILE A 119 11.70 -10.89 6.80
N ALA A 120 10.56 -11.16 6.17
CA ALA A 120 9.37 -10.34 6.22
C ALA A 120 8.80 -10.23 7.64
N LEU A 121 8.70 -11.35 8.36
CA LEU A 121 8.24 -11.41 9.74
C LEU A 121 9.12 -10.58 10.67
N VAL A 122 10.44 -10.83 10.61
CA VAL A 122 11.43 -10.14 11.45
C VAL A 122 11.41 -8.65 11.15
N THR A 123 11.43 -8.28 9.88
CA THR A 123 11.44 -6.87 9.47
C THR A 123 10.14 -6.16 9.84
N GLY A 124 8.99 -6.79 9.64
CA GLY A 124 7.68 -6.22 10.00
C GLY A 124 7.58 -5.92 11.49
N PHE A 125 8.03 -6.84 12.36
CA PHE A 125 8.11 -6.58 13.80
C PHE A 125 9.09 -5.47 14.17
N ILE A 126 10.26 -5.42 13.51
CA ILE A 126 11.24 -4.36 13.73
C ILE A 126 10.65 -3.00 13.36
N VAL A 127 9.96 -2.90 12.22
CA VAL A 127 9.31 -1.66 11.76
C VAL A 127 8.23 -1.22 12.75
N ASP A 128 7.33 -2.12 13.16
CA ASP A 128 6.28 -1.79 14.15
C ASP A 128 6.87 -1.37 15.51
N ALA A 129 7.93 -2.04 15.96
CA ALA A 129 8.63 -1.70 17.18
C ALA A 129 9.35 -0.34 17.07
N ALA A 130 9.96 -0.04 15.92
CA ALA A 130 10.64 1.21 15.65
C ALA A 130 9.66 2.39 15.67
N ILE A 131 8.51 2.26 15.02
CA ILE A 131 7.45 3.29 15.01
C ILE A 131 6.90 3.51 16.42
N ARG A 132 6.59 2.42 17.15
CA ARG A 132 6.09 2.50 18.53
C ARG A 132 7.12 3.10 19.48
N GLY A 133 8.41 2.80 19.27
CA GLY A 133 9.53 3.37 20.01
C GLY A 133 9.73 4.86 19.72
N LEU A 134 9.56 5.26 18.45
CA LEU A 134 9.64 6.65 18.03
C LEU A 134 8.54 7.49 18.67
N ARG A 135 7.30 6.97 18.71
CA ARG A 135 6.15 7.61 19.38
C ARG A 135 6.35 7.84 20.89
N ARG A 136 7.04 6.92 21.57
CA ARG A 136 7.31 7.05 23.02
C ARG A 136 8.41 8.05 23.35
N ASN A 137 9.33 8.29 22.41
CA ASN A 137 10.47 9.19 22.60
C ASN A 137 10.18 10.56 21.99
N ALA A 138 9.50 11.44 22.74
CA ALA A 138 9.17 12.81 22.31
C ALA A 138 10.39 13.61 21.78
N ARG A 139 11.60 13.31 22.26
CA ARG A 139 12.86 13.94 21.77
C ARG A 139 13.29 13.44 20.40
N ALA A 140 13.09 12.16 20.10
CA ALA A 140 13.40 11.57 18.78
C ALA A 140 12.37 12.01 17.75
N HIS A 141 11.08 12.04 18.13
CA HIS A 141 10.00 12.62 17.33
C HIS A 141 10.31 14.08 16.97
N ALA A 142 10.72 14.90 17.95
CA ALA A 142 11.10 16.29 17.71
C ALA A 142 12.38 16.47 16.87
N ALA A 143 13.31 15.50 16.89
CA ALA A 143 14.54 15.54 16.10
C ALA A 143 14.28 15.19 14.62
N ILE A 144 13.53 14.13 14.35
CA ILE A 144 13.17 13.70 12.98
C ILE A 144 12.24 14.72 12.32
N ARG A 145 11.32 15.34 13.09
CA ARG A 145 10.49 16.46 12.64
C ARG A 145 11.30 17.60 12.03
N ARG A 146 12.51 17.88 12.54
CA ARG A 146 13.38 18.95 12.00
C ARG A 146 14.15 18.54 10.76
N THR A 147 14.51 17.26 10.61
CA THR A 147 15.36 16.79 9.50
C THR A 147 14.56 16.34 8.28
N VAL A 148 13.37 15.74 8.45
CA VAL A 148 12.63 15.13 7.33
C VAL A 148 11.53 16.07 6.80
N LEU A 149 10.89 16.86 7.66
CA LEU A 149 9.63 17.53 7.29
C LEU A 149 9.73 19.03 6.98
N GLY A 150 10.84 19.70 7.29
CA GLY A 150 11.00 21.12 7.03
C GLY A 150 10.00 21.97 7.84
N THR A 151 10.50 22.83 8.71
CA THR A 151 9.65 23.74 9.48
C THR A 151 8.87 24.70 8.58
N THR A 152 7.57 24.47 8.42
CA THR A 152 6.59 25.52 8.10
C THR A 152 5.36 25.40 8.99
N VAL A 153 5.56 25.44 10.32
CA VAL A 153 4.47 25.85 11.21
C VAL A 153 4.79 27.26 11.68
N ASN A 154 4.01 28.22 11.21
CA ASN A 154 4.08 29.61 11.64
C ASN A 154 3.64 29.67 13.11
N PRO A 155 4.48 30.13 14.05
CA PRO A 155 4.17 30.13 15.49
C PRO A 155 2.97 31.03 15.89
N ALA A 156 2.38 31.75 14.93
CA ALA A 156 1.22 32.61 15.14
C ALA A 156 -0.15 31.87 15.23
N HIS A 157 -0.24 30.58 14.86
CA HIS A 157 -1.52 29.84 14.80
C HIS A 157 -1.71 28.75 15.87
N VAL A 158 -0.92 28.76 16.94
CA VAL A 158 -0.99 27.72 18.01
C VAL A 158 -2.30 27.76 18.83
N ASN A 159 -3.09 28.83 18.74
CA ASN A 159 -4.31 29.02 19.53
C ASN A 159 -5.59 29.29 18.71
N CYS A 160 -5.61 28.97 17.41
CA CYS A 160 -6.83 29.10 16.61
C CYS A 160 -7.52 27.74 16.54
N ALA A 161 -8.65 27.58 17.24
CA ALA A 161 -9.56 26.45 17.14
C ALA A 161 -10.42 26.57 15.87
N HIS A 162 -9.76 26.57 14.72
CA HIS A 162 -10.40 26.33 13.43
C HIS A 162 -9.67 25.13 12.82
N ASP A 163 -10.44 24.07 12.54
CA ASP A 163 -10.04 22.83 11.89
C ASP A 163 -9.65 23.07 10.42
N ASP A 164 -8.70 23.96 10.16
CA ASP A 164 -8.04 24.08 8.87
C ASP A 164 -6.79 23.21 8.89
N HIS A 165 -6.87 22.13 8.12
CA HIS A 165 -5.86 21.13 7.81
C HIS A 165 -4.41 21.66 7.74
N SER A 166 -3.76 21.79 8.90
CA SER A 166 -2.31 21.87 8.98
C SER A 166 -1.79 20.44 8.92
N GLY A 167 -1.19 20.09 7.78
CA GLY A 167 -0.76 18.72 7.46
C GLY A 167 -0.16 17.98 8.65
N GLY A 168 -0.78 16.83 8.97
CA GLY A 168 -0.36 15.94 10.05
C GLY A 168 1.10 15.55 9.93
N ASP A 169 1.73 15.28 11.08
CA ASP A 169 3.08 14.73 11.11
C ASP A 169 3.04 13.31 10.53
N ILE A 170 3.87 13.02 9.51
CA ILE A 170 3.92 11.71 8.84
C ILE A 170 4.12 10.59 9.87
N ILE A 171 4.83 10.86 10.96
CA ILE A 171 5.08 9.88 12.02
C ILE A 171 3.80 9.56 12.79
N ASP A 172 2.97 10.55 13.09
CA ASP A 172 1.70 10.34 13.78
C ASP A 172 0.69 9.63 12.87
N GLU A 173 0.64 10.02 11.59
CA GLU A 173 -0.15 9.37 10.55
C GLU A 173 0.18 7.87 10.40
N VAL A 174 1.46 7.54 10.25
CA VAL A 174 1.95 6.15 10.15
C VAL A 174 1.73 5.37 11.46
N ALA A 175 1.80 6.04 12.62
CA ALA A 175 1.65 5.41 13.92
C ALA A 175 0.18 5.20 14.36
N GLU A 176 -0.77 5.87 13.70
CA GLU A 176 -2.21 5.68 13.88
C GLU A 176 -2.75 4.45 13.13
N ALA A 177 -2.03 4.00 12.09
CA ALA A 177 -2.39 2.80 11.34
C ALA A 177 -2.41 1.55 12.24
N GLY A 178 -3.52 0.81 12.22
CA GLY A 178 -3.76 -0.38 13.03
C GLY A 178 -4.31 -0.13 14.44
N VAL A 179 -4.71 1.11 14.76
CA VAL A 179 -5.23 1.49 16.10
C VAL A 179 -6.77 1.60 16.12
N SER A 180 -7.41 2.11 15.06
CA SER A 180 -8.87 2.13 14.93
C SER A 180 -9.34 2.18 13.47
N ALA A 181 -10.59 1.79 13.24
CA ALA A 181 -11.25 1.81 11.94
C ALA A 181 -11.88 3.19 11.61
N ASP A 182 -11.70 4.19 12.47
CA ASP A 182 -12.43 5.47 12.39
C ASP A 182 -12.05 6.30 11.14
N HIS A 183 -10.91 5.99 10.51
CA HIS A 183 -10.43 6.62 9.27
C HIS A 183 -10.99 5.98 7.97
N ILE A 184 -11.79 4.91 8.05
CA ILE A 184 -12.35 4.27 6.85
C ILE A 184 -13.38 5.21 6.17
N HIS A 185 -14.11 6.00 6.96
CA HIS A 185 -15.11 6.95 6.46
C HIS A 185 -14.53 8.04 5.55
N GLU A 186 -13.39 8.63 5.95
CA GLU A 186 -12.69 9.64 5.15
C GLU A 186 -12.16 9.07 3.81
N LEU A 187 -11.88 7.75 3.77
CA LEU A 187 -11.48 7.08 2.53
C LEU A 187 -12.64 6.93 1.54
N CYS A 188 -13.84 6.53 2.02
CA CYS A 188 -15.04 6.40 1.19
C CYS A 188 -15.62 7.75 0.74
N GLU A 189 -15.61 8.77 1.59
CA GLU A 189 -16.07 10.12 1.25
C GLU A 189 -15.20 10.75 0.15
N ARG A 190 -13.87 10.62 0.28
CA ARG A 190 -12.91 11.15 -0.71
C ARG A 190 -13.01 10.47 -2.06
N ASP A 191 -13.26 9.17 -2.08
CA ASP A 191 -13.36 8.43 -3.33
C ASP A 191 -14.66 8.77 -4.07
N HIS A 192 -15.58 9.54 -3.46
CA HIS A 192 -16.87 9.93 -4.05
C HIS A 192 -17.67 8.69 -4.44
N CYS A 193 -17.78 7.75 -3.50
CA CYS A 193 -18.55 6.51 -3.62
C CYS A 193 -20.02 6.74 -4.00
N GLY A 194 -20.52 7.98 -3.91
CA GLY A 194 -21.88 8.35 -4.30
C GLY A 194 -22.92 7.78 -3.34
N CYS A 195 -22.55 7.58 -2.07
CA CYS A 195 -23.45 7.13 -1.02
C CYS A 195 -24.55 8.15 -0.69
N ASP A 196 -24.41 9.39 -1.16
CA ASP A 196 -25.37 10.49 -0.98
C ASP A 196 -26.24 10.77 -2.23
N GLU A 197 -26.28 9.86 -3.23
CA GLU A 197 -27.11 10.10 -4.43
C GLU A 197 -28.57 9.67 -4.30
N ASP A 198 -29.05 9.27 -3.12
CA ASP A 198 -30.48 9.06 -2.90
C ASP A 198 -30.93 9.78 -1.62
N GLU A 199 -31.66 10.88 -1.84
CA GLU A 199 -32.36 11.75 -0.87
C GLU A 199 -31.58 13.00 -0.42
N ASP A 200 -31.61 14.06 -1.24
CA ASP A 200 -32.15 15.37 -0.84
C ASP A 200 -32.10 16.37 -2.02
N GLU A 201 -33.08 16.28 -2.94
CA GLU A 201 -33.62 17.49 -3.58
C GLU A 201 -34.44 18.27 -2.53
N HIS A 202 -33.78 18.77 -1.50
CA HIS A 202 -34.29 19.87 -0.72
C HIS A 202 -33.66 21.15 -1.27
N GLU A 203 -34.44 21.87 -2.08
CA GLU A 203 -34.19 23.25 -2.46
C GLU A 203 -33.86 24.08 -1.22
N HIS A 204 -32.58 24.21 -0.89
CA HIS A 204 -32.11 25.29 -0.04
C HIS A 204 -32.12 26.58 -0.87
N GLY A 205 -33.30 27.19 -0.92
CA GLY A 205 -33.49 28.55 -1.41
C GLY A 205 -32.65 29.52 -0.57
N HIS A 206 -31.42 29.80 -1.01
CA HIS A 206 -30.60 30.85 -0.45
C HIS A 206 -31.12 32.22 -0.94
N GLY A 207 -32.14 32.72 -0.27
CA GLY A 207 -32.48 34.15 -0.26
C GLY A 207 -31.43 34.89 0.57
N HIS A 208 -30.60 35.68 -0.08
CA HIS A 208 -29.62 36.54 0.59
C HIS A 208 -30.31 37.67 1.39
N ASP A 209 -29.87 37.78 2.63
CA ASP A 209 -29.70 38.96 3.50
C ASP A 209 -30.34 40.28 3.06
N HIS A 210 -31.10 40.90 3.98
CA HIS A 210 -30.72 42.18 4.57
C HIS A 210 -31.49 42.48 5.87
N GLY A 211 -30.74 42.58 6.97
CA GLY A 211 -30.93 43.58 8.03
C GLY A 211 -31.90 43.23 9.17
N HIS A 212 -31.37 42.95 10.35
CA HIS A 212 -31.42 43.85 11.52
C HIS A 212 -30.83 43.15 12.76
N GLU A 213 -30.30 43.99 13.65
CA GLU A 213 -29.76 43.71 14.98
C GLU A 213 -30.77 42.95 15.86
N ASP A 214 -30.33 41.92 16.59
CA ASP A 214 -30.57 41.75 18.03
C ASP A 214 -30.10 40.37 18.54
N GLU A 215 -29.68 40.37 19.80
CA GLU A 215 -29.18 39.27 20.64
C GLU A 215 -30.09 38.03 20.62
N HIS A 216 -29.56 36.80 20.50
CA HIS A 216 -30.06 35.60 21.20
C HIS A 216 -29.09 34.40 21.04
N GLU A 217 -28.71 33.80 22.18
CA GLU A 217 -28.04 32.50 22.29
C GLU A 217 -29.01 31.39 21.84
N HIS A 218 -28.62 30.57 20.87
CA HIS A 218 -29.28 29.29 20.59
C HIS A 218 -28.26 28.16 20.49
N HIS A 219 -28.26 27.31 21.53
CA HIS A 219 -27.76 25.96 21.51
C HIS A 219 -28.71 25.11 20.67
N ASP A 220 -28.28 24.63 19.51
CA ASP A 220 -28.97 23.54 18.82
C ASP A 220 -27.98 22.40 18.54
N GLY A 221 -28.08 21.38 19.39
CA GLY A 221 -27.49 20.07 19.15
C GLY A 221 -28.27 19.36 18.07
N HIS A 222 -27.72 19.33 16.86
CA HIS A 222 -28.26 18.56 15.76
C HIS A 222 -27.96 17.06 15.94
N GLY A 223 -28.86 16.37 16.65
CA GLY A 223 -28.96 14.92 16.61
C GLY A 223 -29.74 14.50 15.36
N HIS A 224 -29.04 14.23 14.26
CA HIS A 224 -29.64 13.63 13.08
C HIS A 224 -29.74 12.12 13.26
N SER A 225 -30.95 11.63 13.55
CA SER A 225 -31.29 10.21 13.49
C SER A 225 -31.88 9.91 12.10
N HIS A 226 -31.09 9.36 11.19
CA HIS A 226 -31.59 8.85 9.92
C HIS A 226 -31.91 7.35 10.06
N SER A 227 -33.19 7.02 9.89
CA SER A 227 -33.70 5.65 9.79
C SER A 227 -33.77 5.24 8.32
N HIS A 228 -32.82 4.43 7.84
CA HIS A 228 -32.85 3.90 6.48
C HIS A 228 -33.48 2.50 6.45
N GLU A 229 -34.73 2.41 5.98
CA GLU A 229 -35.36 1.17 5.54
C GLU A 229 -35.15 1.01 4.03
N GLY A 230 -34.28 0.07 3.62
CA GLY A 230 -34.61 -0.76 2.47
C GLY A 230 -33.88 -0.58 1.12
N ALA A 231 -32.56 -0.34 1.06
CA ALA A 231 -31.72 -0.83 -0.04
C ALA A 231 -30.18 -0.81 0.22
N PRO A 232 -29.65 -1.13 1.42
CA PRO A 232 -28.25 -0.89 1.73
C PRO A 232 -27.26 -1.67 0.84
N LEU A 233 -27.66 -2.81 0.27
CA LEU A 233 -26.73 -3.68 -0.48
C LEU A 233 -26.47 -3.20 -1.92
N LEU A 234 -27.41 -2.51 -2.57
CA LEU A 234 -27.24 -2.12 -3.98
C LEU A 234 -26.37 -0.86 -4.12
N SER A 235 -26.48 0.09 -3.20
CA SER A 235 -25.60 1.28 -3.15
C SER A 235 -24.16 0.88 -2.83
N ILE A 236 -23.95 0.00 -1.84
CA ILE A 236 -22.62 -0.54 -1.49
C ILE A 236 -21.98 -1.27 -2.68
N ILE A 237 -22.73 -2.11 -3.40
CA ILE A 237 -22.19 -2.84 -4.56
C ILE A 237 -21.88 -1.88 -5.72
N ARG A 238 -22.73 -0.87 -5.98
CA ARG A 238 -22.53 0.11 -7.06
C ARG A 238 -21.28 0.96 -6.80
N SER A 239 -21.13 1.46 -5.58
CA SER A 239 -19.95 2.16 -5.07
C SER A 239 -18.68 1.32 -5.30
N ALA A 240 -18.63 0.12 -4.70
CA ALA A 240 -17.47 -0.77 -4.79
C ALA A 240 -17.07 -1.13 -6.23
N ILE A 241 -18.04 -1.28 -7.14
CA ILE A 241 -17.78 -1.54 -8.57
C ILE A 241 -17.16 -0.32 -9.26
N SER A 242 -17.68 0.89 -9.02
CA SER A 242 -17.15 2.13 -9.60
C SER A 242 -15.68 2.32 -9.23
N HIS A 243 -15.34 2.15 -7.94
CA HIS A 243 -13.97 2.24 -7.44
C HIS A 243 -13.06 1.17 -8.00
N THR A 244 -13.56 -0.07 -8.06
CA THR A 244 -12.79 -1.17 -8.63
C THR A 244 -12.46 -0.91 -10.09
N VAL A 245 -13.41 -0.41 -10.90
CA VAL A 245 -13.16 -0.09 -12.32
C VAL A 245 -12.17 1.06 -12.46
N GLN A 246 -12.35 2.15 -11.71
CA GLN A 246 -11.47 3.33 -11.80
C GLN A 246 -10.02 3.00 -11.43
N VAL A 247 -9.82 2.23 -10.35
CA VAL A 247 -8.49 1.78 -9.91
C VAL A 247 -7.89 0.80 -10.90
N SER A 248 -8.70 -0.12 -11.45
CA SER A 248 -8.24 -1.10 -12.45
C SER A 248 -7.79 -0.42 -13.74
N VAL A 249 -8.54 0.58 -14.23
CA VAL A 249 -8.15 1.36 -15.43
C VAL A 249 -6.85 2.11 -15.19
N PHE A 250 -6.70 2.74 -14.03
CA PHE A 250 -5.46 3.44 -13.67
C PHE A 250 -4.26 2.48 -13.64
N ILE A 251 -4.39 1.35 -12.94
CA ILE A 251 -3.33 0.34 -12.86
C ILE A 251 -2.98 -0.17 -14.25
N PHE A 252 -3.98 -0.52 -15.07
CA PHE A 252 -3.77 -0.98 -16.44
C PHE A 252 -2.97 0.01 -17.29
N LEU A 253 -3.34 1.30 -17.25
CA LEU A 253 -2.65 2.33 -18.04
C LEU A 253 -1.20 2.53 -17.57
N VAL A 254 -0.96 2.55 -16.26
CA VAL A 254 0.40 2.70 -15.71
C VAL A 254 1.24 1.47 -16.02
N THR A 255 0.70 0.27 -15.84
CA THR A 255 1.40 -0.99 -16.15
C THR A 255 1.73 -1.07 -17.64
N LEU A 256 0.82 -0.67 -18.53
CA LEU A 256 1.06 -0.65 -19.97
C LEU A 256 2.24 0.27 -20.34
N ILE A 257 2.28 1.48 -19.77
CA ILE A 257 3.39 2.41 -19.97
C ILE A 257 4.70 1.81 -19.43
N LEU A 258 4.64 1.21 -18.25
CA LEU A 258 5.80 0.67 -17.56
C LEU A 258 6.42 -0.52 -18.31
N VAL A 259 5.59 -1.45 -18.78
CA VAL A 259 6.01 -2.59 -19.60
C VAL A 259 6.63 -2.09 -20.92
N ALA A 260 6.00 -1.14 -21.60
CA ALA A 260 6.54 -0.57 -22.84
C ALA A 260 7.92 0.10 -22.63
N VAL A 261 8.11 0.79 -21.51
CA VAL A 261 9.42 1.39 -21.16
C VAL A 261 10.45 0.30 -20.81
N LEU A 262 10.06 -0.74 -20.08
CA LEU A 262 10.95 -1.84 -19.74
C LEU A 262 11.45 -2.61 -20.97
N GLU A 263 10.56 -2.93 -21.91
CA GLU A 263 10.95 -3.64 -23.13
C GLU A 263 11.83 -2.79 -24.05
N THR A 264 11.69 -1.46 -24.00
CA THR A 264 12.49 -0.56 -24.86
C THR A 264 13.87 -0.21 -24.28
N PHE A 265 14.03 -0.18 -22.95
CA PHE A 265 15.26 0.25 -22.29
C PHE A 265 15.95 -0.81 -21.41
N GLY A 266 15.28 -1.94 -21.13
CA GLY A 266 15.69 -2.90 -20.09
C GLY A 266 16.93 -3.73 -20.43
N GLU A 267 17.05 -4.26 -21.66
CA GLU A 267 18.11 -5.22 -22.01
C GLU A 267 19.52 -4.62 -21.87
N SER A 268 19.71 -3.37 -22.32
CA SER A 268 21.02 -2.71 -22.30
C SER A 268 21.45 -2.21 -20.91
N ALA A 269 20.49 -1.83 -20.05
CA ALA A 269 20.77 -1.29 -18.73
C ALA A 269 21.17 -2.39 -17.73
N ILE A 270 20.52 -3.55 -17.82
CA ILE A 270 20.70 -4.66 -16.87
C ILE A 270 22.05 -5.36 -17.12
N GLU A 271 22.43 -5.62 -18.38
CA GLU A 271 23.72 -6.26 -18.69
C GLU A 271 24.94 -5.45 -18.24
N GLN A 272 24.89 -4.12 -18.35
CA GLN A 272 26.03 -3.27 -18.02
C GLN A 272 26.19 -3.05 -16.51
N PHE A 273 25.09 -3.11 -15.75
CA PHE A 273 25.12 -3.00 -14.29
C PHE A 273 25.59 -4.29 -13.60
N LEU A 274 25.38 -5.44 -14.24
CA LEU A 274 25.67 -6.77 -13.67
C LEU A 274 27.12 -7.26 -13.86
N ARG A 275 27.93 -6.63 -14.73
CA ARG A 275 29.30 -7.11 -15.04
C ARG A 275 30.41 -6.57 -14.12
N GLY A 276 30.13 -5.68 -13.18
CA GLY A 276 31.17 -4.91 -12.47
C GLY A 276 31.44 -5.26 -11.00
N ASN A 277 30.40 -5.54 -10.20
CA ASN A 277 30.52 -5.73 -8.75
C ASN A 277 29.24 -6.37 -8.17
N GLU A 278 29.39 -7.35 -7.28
CA GLU A 278 28.29 -8.02 -6.58
C GLU A 278 27.41 -7.02 -5.79
N THR A 279 28.02 -6.03 -5.13
CA THR A 279 27.27 -4.98 -4.43
C THR A 279 26.44 -4.10 -5.36
N LEU A 280 26.93 -3.81 -6.57
CA LEU A 280 26.15 -3.07 -7.58
C LEU A 280 25.01 -3.93 -8.13
N ALA A 281 25.21 -5.24 -8.26
CA ALA A 281 24.16 -6.18 -8.64
C ALA A 281 23.04 -6.22 -7.58
N VAL A 282 23.39 -6.22 -6.28
CA VAL A 282 22.41 -6.14 -5.18
C VAL A 282 21.60 -4.83 -5.26
N LEU A 283 22.29 -3.69 -5.33
CA LEU A 283 21.63 -2.38 -5.36
C LEU A 283 20.80 -2.15 -6.63
N GLY A 284 21.31 -2.63 -7.78
CA GLY A 284 20.62 -2.56 -9.06
C GLY A 284 19.39 -3.48 -9.10
N SER A 285 19.52 -4.71 -8.61
CA SER A 285 18.38 -5.63 -8.53
C SER A 285 17.29 -5.13 -7.59
N ALA A 286 17.63 -4.57 -6.43
CA ALA A 286 16.69 -3.91 -5.54
C ALA A 286 15.96 -2.73 -6.20
N LEU A 287 16.64 -1.98 -7.06
CA LEU A 287 16.05 -0.85 -7.79
C LEU A 287 15.09 -1.34 -8.89
N VAL A 288 15.47 -2.39 -9.63
CA VAL A 288 14.59 -3.04 -10.61
C VAL A 288 13.38 -3.67 -9.91
N GLY A 289 13.56 -4.21 -8.70
CA GLY A 289 12.48 -4.77 -7.90
C GLY A 289 11.42 -3.75 -7.47
N LEU A 290 11.77 -2.47 -7.31
CA LEU A 290 10.81 -1.39 -7.01
C LEU A 290 9.87 -1.08 -8.18
N ILE A 291 10.19 -1.54 -9.39
CA ILE A 291 9.36 -1.30 -10.56
C ILE A 291 8.01 -1.98 -10.31
N PRO A 292 6.89 -1.23 -10.29
CA PRO A 292 5.61 -1.74 -9.80
C PRO A 292 4.90 -2.57 -10.86
N ASN A 293 5.53 -3.70 -11.19
CA ASN A 293 5.17 -4.65 -12.22
C ASN A 293 5.52 -6.07 -11.72
N CYS A 294 4.69 -7.05 -12.04
CA CYS A 294 4.97 -8.46 -11.82
C CYS A 294 6.11 -9.00 -12.72
N SER A 295 6.33 -8.44 -13.92
CA SER A 295 7.40 -8.91 -14.83
C SER A 295 8.81 -8.64 -14.27
N ALA A 296 9.00 -7.63 -13.41
CA ALA A 296 10.30 -7.32 -12.85
C ALA A 296 10.85 -8.48 -11.98
N SER A 297 9.99 -9.11 -11.17
CA SER A 297 10.37 -10.28 -10.36
C SER A 297 10.68 -11.50 -11.24
N VAL A 298 9.94 -11.68 -12.34
CA VAL A 298 10.18 -12.74 -13.34
C VAL A 298 11.55 -12.58 -13.99
N VAL A 299 11.88 -11.38 -14.51
CA VAL A 299 13.17 -11.11 -15.16
C VAL A 299 14.34 -11.33 -14.20
N ILE A 300 14.22 -10.85 -12.94
CA ILE A 300 15.25 -11.07 -11.90
C ILE A 300 15.44 -12.56 -11.62
N THR A 301 14.34 -13.33 -11.56
CA THR A 301 14.40 -14.77 -11.31
C THR A 301 15.00 -15.52 -12.50
N GLN A 302 14.66 -15.15 -13.73
CA GLN A 302 15.23 -15.74 -14.95
C GLN A 302 16.74 -15.52 -15.03
N LEU A 303 17.21 -14.29 -14.79
CA LEU A 303 18.63 -13.99 -14.75
C LEU A 303 19.39 -14.79 -13.68
N TYR A 304 18.73 -15.13 -12.56
CA TYR A 304 19.29 -16.04 -11.57
C TYR A 304 19.36 -17.50 -12.07
N LEU A 305 18.29 -17.98 -12.71
CA LEU A 305 18.24 -19.34 -13.26
C LEU A 305 19.25 -19.54 -14.41
N GLU A 306 19.50 -18.50 -15.20
CA GLU A 306 20.54 -18.46 -16.25
C GLU A 306 21.97 -18.32 -15.68
N GLY A 307 22.11 -18.12 -14.38
CA GLY A 307 23.40 -17.94 -13.70
C GLY A 307 24.04 -16.56 -13.88
N ALA A 308 23.31 -15.59 -14.44
CA ALA A 308 23.76 -14.21 -14.59
C ALA A 308 23.67 -13.42 -13.26
N LEU A 309 22.75 -13.79 -12.38
CA LEU A 309 22.58 -13.26 -11.02
C LEU A 309 22.89 -14.30 -9.96
N GLN A 310 23.49 -13.86 -8.85
CA GLN A 310 23.66 -14.66 -7.64
C GLN A 310 22.40 -14.57 -6.74
N LEU A 311 22.34 -15.41 -5.70
CA LEU A 311 21.21 -15.50 -4.80
C LEU A 311 20.95 -14.18 -4.04
N ALA A 312 22.00 -13.52 -3.55
CA ALA A 312 21.87 -12.27 -2.81
C ALA A 312 21.21 -11.13 -3.63
N PRO A 313 21.69 -10.79 -4.85
CA PRO A 313 20.99 -9.87 -5.74
C PRO A 313 19.54 -10.27 -6.05
N MET A 314 19.30 -11.55 -6.35
CA MET A 314 17.95 -12.06 -6.66
C MET A 314 16.99 -11.86 -5.47
N LEU A 315 17.43 -12.19 -4.26
CA LEU A 315 16.64 -11.97 -3.04
C LEU A 315 16.44 -10.48 -2.79
N ALA A 316 17.46 -9.64 -2.97
CA ALA A 316 17.32 -8.19 -2.79
C ALA A 316 16.24 -7.60 -3.71
N GLY A 317 16.24 -7.95 -5.00
CA GLY A 317 15.25 -7.49 -5.96
C GLY A 317 13.86 -8.04 -5.69
N THR A 318 13.74 -9.34 -5.44
CA THR A 318 12.43 -9.97 -5.21
C THR A 318 11.83 -9.65 -3.85
N LEU A 319 12.62 -9.27 -2.84
CA LEU A 319 12.11 -8.79 -1.54
C LEU A 319 11.44 -7.43 -1.67
N VAL A 320 11.97 -6.54 -2.52
CA VAL A 320 11.40 -5.19 -2.70
C VAL A 320 10.21 -5.19 -3.66
N SER A 321 10.04 -6.25 -4.44
CA SER A 321 8.97 -6.33 -5.44
C SER A 321 7.61 -6.65 -4.83
N ALA A 322 6.74 -5.64 -4.77
CA ALA A 322 5.34 -5.78 -4.37
C ALA A 322 4.36 -5.69 -5.55
N GLY A 323 4.89 -5.61 -6.78
CA GLY A 323 4.12 -5.51 -8.02
C GLY A 323 3.12 -4.35 -8.02
N VAL A 324 1.88 -4.66 -8.38
CA VAL A 324 0.75 -3.71 -8.41
C VAL A 324 0.38 -3.14 -7.04
N GLY A 325 0.85 -3.74 -5.93
CA GLY A 325 0.62 -3.25 -4.58
C GLY A 325 1.14 -1.82 -4.38
N TYR A 326 2.25 -1.45 -5.04
CA TYR A 326 2.75 -0.08 -5.05
C TYR A 326 1.80 0.87 -5.80
N LEU A 327 1.26 0.48 -6.96
CA LEU A 327 0.31 1.33 -7.70
C LEU A 327 -0.96 1.57 -6.90
N VAL A 328 -1.47 0.53 -6.24
CA VAL A 328 -2.64 0.64 -5.36
C VAL A 328 -2.32 1.56 -4.20
N LEU A 329 -1.19 1.39 -3.51
CA LEU A 329 -0.79 2.25 -2.39
C LEU A 329 -0.71 3.72 -2.79
N PHE A 330 -0.10 4.04 -3.93
CA PHE A 330 -0.01 5.41 -4.44
C PHE A 330 -1.36 6.00 -4.84
N ARG A 331 -2.30 5.15 -5.27
CA ARG A 331 -3.65 5.54 -5.66
C ARG A 331 -4.54 5.79 -4.46
N THR A 332 -4.44 4.96 -3.43
CA THR A 332 -5.36 4.97 -2.29
C THR A 332 -4.86 5.80 -1.12
N ASN A 333 -3.56 5.81 -0.83
CA ASN A 333 -3.03 6.54 0.31
C ASN A 333 -2.84 8.04 0.02
N ARG A 334 -3.33 8.91 0.93
CA ARG A 334 -3.43 10.37 0.77
C ARG A 334 -2.07 11.07 0.70
N SER A 335 -1.13 10.62 1.53
CA SER A 335 0.15 11.27 1.80
C SER A 335 1.21 10.77 0.81
N ALA A 336 1.38 11.49 -0.30
CA ALA A 336 2.44 11.17 -1.28
C ALA A 336 3.84 11.08 -0.65
N ARG A 337 4.09 11.86 0.42
CA ARG A 337 5.33 11.81 1.20
C ARG A 337 5.51 10.48 1.93
N GLU A 338 4.44 9.93 2.48
CA GLU A 338 4.44 8.64 3.16
C GLU A 338 4.68 7.50 2.16
N ASN A 339 4.04 7.56 0.99
CA ASN A 339 4.24 6.59 -0.08
C ASN A 339 5.70 6.59 -0.58
N VAL A 340 6.29 7.78 -0.77
CA VAL A 340 7.71 7.90 -1.15
C VAL A 340 8.63 7.40 -0.04
N LEU A 341 8.34 7.74 1.22
CA LEU A 341 9.09 7.25 2.37
C LEU A 341 9.02 5.71 2.45
N PHE A 342 7.86 5.13 2.18
CA PHE A 342 7.66 3.68 2.14
C PHE A 342 8.51 3.02 1.04
N LEU A 343 8.53 3.58 -0.18
CA LEU A 343 9.40 3.07 -1.26
C LEU A 343 10.88 3.11 -0.86
N ILE A 344 11.34 4.22 -0.30
CA ILE A 344 12.74 4.37 0.15
C ILE A 344 13.04 3.36 1.25
N MET A 345 12.13 3.21 2.22
CA MET A 345 12.28 2.24 3.30
C MET A 345 12.36 0.82 2.76
N MET A 346 11.49 0.45 1.81
CA MET A 346 11.52 -0.87 1.18
C MET A 346 12.81 -1.14 0.44
N TYR A 347 13.30 -0.17 -0.34
CA TYR A 347 14.59 -0.26 -1.00
C TYR A 347 15.73 -0.49 -0.02
N VAL A 348 15.82 0.32 1.04
CA VAL A 348 16.88 0.22 2.05
C VAL A 348 16.84 -1.13 2.76
N ILE A 349 15.64 -1.62 3.09
CA ILE A 349 15.46 -2.93 3.73
C ILE A 349 15.91 -4.06 2.79
N GLY A 350 15.43 -4.08 1.55
CA GLY A 350 15.74 -5.15 0.61
C GLY A 350 17.20 -5.15 0.16
N ALA A 351 17.76 -3.98 -0.13
CA ALA A 351 19.19 -3.82 -0.37
C ALA A 351 20.02 -4.21 0.86
N GLY A 352 19.58 -3.83 2.05
CA GLY A 352 20.24 -4.19 3.31
C GLY A 352 20.31 -5.70 3.52
N TRP A 353 19.18 -6.40 3.36
CA TRP A 353 19.15 -7.87 3.40
C TRP A 353 19.99 -8.50 2.30
N GLY A 354 19.95 -7.96 1.08
CA GLY A 354 20.80 -8.41 -0.02
C GLY A 354 22.30 -8.29 0.29
N LEU A 355 22.73 -7.17 0.85
CA LEU A 355 24.12 -6.96 1.25
C LEU A 355 24.54 -7.87 2.41
N ILE A 356 23.64 -8.12 3.36
CA ILE A 356 23.88 -9.08 4.46
C ILE A 356 24.08 -10.49 3.89
N LEU A 357 23.23 -10.92 2.95
CA LEU A 357 23.34 -12.23 2.33
C LEU A 357 24.62 -12.36 1.50
N SER A 358 24.96 -11.34 0.71
CA SER A 358 26.22 -11.26 -0.03
C SER A 358 27.43 -11.37 0.90
N ALA A 359 27.40 -10.67 2.05
CA ALA A 359 28.49 -10.76 3.03
C ALA A 359 28.63 -12.14 3.70
N VAL A 360 27.54 -12.92 3.78
CA VAL A 360 27.54 -14.31 4.28
C VAL A 360 28.03 -15.29 3.20
N GLY A 361 28.23 -14.83 1.96
CA GLY A 361 28.70 -15.63 0.83
C GLY A 361 27.61 -16.46 0.16
N LEU A 362 26.35 -15.98 0.22
CA LEU A 362 25.17 -16.59 -0.38
C LEU A 362 24.83 -16.01 -1.76
#